data_AF-A0A4R5KQ48-F1
#
_entry.id   AF-A0A4R5KQ48-F1
#
_cell.length_a   1.000
_cell.length_b   1.000
_cell.length_c   1.000
_cell.angle_alpha   90.00
_cell.angle_beta   90.00
_cell.angle_gamma   90.00
#
_symmetry.space_group_name_H-M   'P 1'
#
loop_
_entity.id
_entity.type
_entity.pdbx_description
1 polymer ?
#
loop_
_entity_poly.entity_id
_entity_poly.type
_entity_poly.pdbx_seq_one_letter_code
_entity_poly.pdbx_strand_id
1 'polypeptide(L)'
;MTNIVGPGAPYITPAMLIAAPTGISWSTIPTPRASPEQQLAEQLNICMRATAAVDDYVSTPLRATIDTETLFGPGDMRFQIRPNGTCWLVLSRPPVVSVLSGQYSASASFPPAWTPLDASKFKVYKPIMGLYGTSVPGTTDTGGQAVLMAPGVVSGSRGSVEVQVTYMNGWPHTQLMAAANVGDTTIQIDDVTGWLGACGTIRDSVGQEAAVVTAVSPTVTGSLSGPGTLTLAAPLANAHPVGTLFTTIPESVVSAAILYAVSEALVRGATAVSAPGGSGSSGGGSKSIDQYTSEAELKIHRFRPTL
;
A
#
# COMPACT_ATOMS: atom_id res chain seq x y z
N MET A 1 -1.35 6.90 24.87
CA MET A 1 -1.65 5.63 24.18
C MET A 1 -1.82 5.95 22.71
N THR A 2 -0.77 5.75 21.93
CA THR A 2 -0.78 5.96 20.47
C THR A 2 -1.60 4.85 19.84
N ASN A 3 -2.83 5.18 19.44
CA ASN A 3 -3.61 4.32 18.55
C ASN A 3 -2.82 4.18 17.25
N ILE A 4 -2.09 3.07 17.13
CA ILE A 4 -1.80 2.52 15.81
C ILE A 4 -3.17 2.07 15.31
N VAL A 5 -3.80 2.89 14.47
CA VAL A 5 -5.01 2.53 13.74
C VAL A 5 -4.66 1.30 12.90
N GLY A 6 -5.10 0.13 13.37
CA GLY A 6 -5.07 -1.12 12.64
C GLY A 6 -5.92 -1.02 11.36
N PRO A 7 -5.75 -1.98 10.46
CA PRO A 7 -5.53 -1.77 9.04
C PRO A 7 -6.64 -0.96 8.36
N GLY A 8 -6.22 0.06 7.60
CA GLY A 8 -7.07 0.71 6.59
C GLY A 8 -7.67 -0.29 5.60
N ALA A 9 -8.54 0.19 4.73
CA ALA A 9 -9.26 -0.60 3.73
C ALA A 9 -8.43 -1.75 3.10
N PRO A 10 -9.01 -2.95 2.89
CA PRO A 10 -8.34 -4.03 2.16
C PRO A 10 -8.02 -3.59 0.72
N TYR A 11 -7.02 -4.21 0.10
CA TYR A 11 -6.61 -3.90 -1.28
C TYR A 11 -7.71 -4.14 -2.32
N ILE A 12 -8.75 -4.88 -1.94
CA ILE A 12 -9.94 -5.19 -2.73
C ILE A 12 -11.19 -5.13 -1.87
N THR A 13 -12.32 -4.72 -2.43
CA THR A 13 -13.60 -4.70 -1.72
C THR A 13 -14.48 -5.90 -2.12
N PRO A 14 -15.49 -6.26 -1.31
CA PRO A 14 -16.47 -7.28 -1.69
C PRO A 14 -17.15 -7.00 -3.03
N ALA A 15 -17.47 -5.73 -3.34
CA ALA A 15 -18.04 -5.34 -4.62
C ALA A 15 -17.11 -5.66 -5.80
N MET A 16 -15.80 -5.42 -5.64
CA MET A 16 -14.80 -5.78 -6.64
C MET A 16 -14.71 -7.30 -6.84
N LEU A 17 -14.79 -8.08 -5.75
CA LEU A 17 -14.80 -9.55 -5.84
C LEU A 17 -16.02 -10.08 -6.62
N ILE A 18 -17.20 -9.53 -6.35
CA ILE A 18 -18.45 -9.92 -7.02
C ILE A 18 -18.40 -9.56 -8.52
N ALA A 19 -17.82 -8.42 -8.88
CA ALA A 19 -17.68 -7.98 -10.26
C ALA A 19 -16.57 -8.72 -11.02
N ALA A 20 -15.58 -9.29 -10.32
CA ALA A 20 -14.45 -9.97 -10.94
C ALA A 20 -14.88 -11.32 -11.57
N PRO A 21 -14.39 -11.65 -12.78
CA PRO A 21 -14.75 -12.89 -13.48
C PRO A 21 -13.98 -14.09 -12.91
N THR A 22 -14.17 -14.41 -11.64
CA THR A 22 -13.43 -15.47 -10.93
C THR A 22 -14.05 -16.85 -11.08
N GLY A 23 -15.29 -16.94 -11.56
CA GLY A 23 -16.07 -18.18 -11.58
C GLY A 23 -16.58 -18.64 -10.21
N ILE A 24 -16.35 -17.86 -9.14
CA ILE A 24 -16.88 -18.13 -7.81
C ILE A 24 -18.18 -17.34 -7.60
N SER A 25 -19.22 -18.03 -7.13
CA SER A 25 -20.43 -17.36 -6.65
C SER A 25 -20.22 -16.86 -5.22
N TRP A 26 -19.80 -15.62 -5.06
CA TRP A 26 -19.56 -14.99 -3.75
C TRP A 26 -20.81 -14.88 -2.88
N SER A 27 -22.00 -14.95 -3.50
CA SER A 27 -23.30 -14.92 -2.80
C SER A 27 -23.60 -16.17 -1.96
N THR A 28 -22.81 -17.24 -2.06
CA THR A 28 -23.00 -18.48 -1.28
C THR A 28 -22.10 -18.57 -0.06
N ILE A 29 -21.23 -17.58 0.16
CA ILE A 29 -20.26 -17.52 1.26
C ILE A 29 -20.82 -16.62 2.37
N PRO A 30 -20.81 -17.03 3.65
CA PRO A 30 -20.23 -18.27 4.19
C PRO A 30 -21.10 -19.52 3.98
N THR A 31 -22.42 -19.36 3.87
CA THR A 31 -23.37 -20.43 3.55
C THR A 31 -24.51 -19.89 2.69
N PRO A 32 -25.20 -20.73 1.89
CA PRO A 32 -26.29 -20.27 1.01
C PRO A 32 -27.50 -19.63 1.72
N ARG A 33 -27.60 -19.78 3.04
CA ARG A 33 -28.70 -19.23 3.87
C ARG A 33 -28.25 -18.12 4.82
N ALA A 34 -27.00 -17.68 4.72
CA ALA A 34 -26.50 -16.57 5.52
C ALA A 34 -27.27 -15.28 5.19
N SER A 35 -27.47 -14.41 6.19
CA SER A 35 -28.07 -13.09 5.93
C SER A 35 -27.13 -12.23 5.07
N PRO A 36 -27.64 -11.24 4.32
CA PRO A 36 -26.79 -10.35 3.52
C PRO A 36 -25.65 -9.70 4.32
N GLU A 37 -25.88 -9.36 5.59
CA GLU A 37 -24.88 -8.78 6.49
C GLU A 37 -23.79 -9.80 6.85
N GLN A 38 -24.18 -11.05 7.10
CA GLN A 38 -23.23 -12.14 7.37
C GLN A 38 -22.38 -12.47 6.14
N GLN A 39 -22.99 -12.42 4.94
CA GLN A 39 -22.27 -12.62 3.68
C GLN A 39 -21.26 -11.51 3.45
N LEU A 40 -21.68 -10.25 3.59
CA LEU A 40 -20.80 -9.10 3.43
C LEU A 40 -19.65 -9.10 4.44
N ALA A 41 -19.93 -9.43 5.70
CA ALA A 41 -18.91 -9.53 6.74
C ALA A 41 -17.86 -10.60 6.42
N GLU A 42 -18.28 -11.78 5.95
CA GLU A 42 -17.33 -12.84 5.58
C GLU A 42 -16.55 -12.49 4.30
N GLN A 43 -17.19 -11.89 3.30
CA GLN A 43 -16.49 -11.41 2.10
C GLN A 43 -15.43 -10.38 2.47
N LEU A 44 -15.75 -9.45 3.38
CA LEU A 44 -14.78 -8.49 3.90
C LEU A 44 -13.62 -9.19 4.63
N ASN A 45 -13.91 -10.20 5.46
CA ASN A 45 -12.87 -10.99 6.12
C ASN A 45 -11.94 -11.68 5.09
N ILE A 46 -12.49 -12.20 3.99
CA ILE A 46 -11.70 -12.78 2.89
C ILE A 46 -10.81 -11.70 2.25
N CYS A 47 -11.35 -10.50 1.96
CA CYS A 47 -10.55 -9.40 1.43
C CYS A 47 -9.38 -9.02 2.37
N MET A 48 -9.61 -9.02 3.68
CA MET A 48 -8.57 -8.76 4.68
C MET A 48 -7.50 -9.85 4.69
N ARG A 49 -7.88 -11.13 4.64
CA ARG A 49 -6.94 -12.25 4.56
C ARG A 49 -6.13 -12.21 3.26
N ALA A 50 -6.77 -11.93 2.13
CA ALA A 50 -6.11 -11.79 0.84
C ALA A 50 -5.10 -10.63 0.85
N THR A 51 -5.45 -9.50 1.47
CA THR A 51 -4.53 -8.37 1.68
C THR A 51 -3.32 -8.78 2.51
N ALA A 52 -3.55 -9.50 3.62
CA ALA A 52 -2.47 -10.01 4.46
C ALA A 52 -1.56 -11.01 3.72
N ALA A 53 -2.12 -11.88 2.87
CA ALA A 53 -1.34 -12.82 2.06
C ALA A 53 -0.44 -12.10 1.04
N VAL A 54 -0.94 -11.02 0.43
CA VAL A 54 -0.12 -10.15 -0.45
C VAL A 54 1.02 -9.53 0.34
N ASP A 55 0.73 -8.92 1.50
CA ASP A 55 1.75 -8.26 2.32
C ASP A 55 2.80 -9.25 2.87
N ASP A 56 2.39 -10.47 3.23
CA ASP A 56 3.28 -11.53 3.70
C ASP A 56 4.24 -11.99 2.60
N TYR A 57 3.72 -12.25 1.40
CA TYR A 57 4.53 -12.64 0.25
C TYR A 57 5.57 -11.57 -0.13
N VAL A 58 5.15 -10.30 -0.13
CA VAL A 58 6.06 -9.17 -0.43
C VAL A 58 6.96 -8.85 0.78
N SER A 59 6.59 -9.32 1.98
CA SER A 59 7.26 -9.06 3.26
C SER A 59 7.24 -7.58 3.69
N THR A 60 6.31 -6.79 3.13
CA THR A 60 6.12 -5.38 3.49
C THR A 60 4.70 -4.94 3.11
N PRO A 61 4.06 -4.04 3.90
CA PRO A 61 2.81 -3.44 3.48
C PRO A 61 3.02 -2.59 2.22
N LEU A 62 2.21 -2.82 1.20
CA LEU A 62 2.23 -2.02 -0.04
C LEU A 62 1.50 -0.69 0.13
N ARG A 63 0.49 -0.59 1.00
CA ARG A 63 -0.15 0.70 1.27
C ARG A 63 0.85 1.75 1.78
N ALA A 64 0.48 3.02 1.63
CA ALA A 64 1.31 4.09 2.12
C ALA A 64 1.50 4.00 3.64
N THR A 65 2.74 4.09 4.10
CA THR A 65 3.11 4.13 5.52
C THR A 65 4.11 5.25 5.77
N ILE A 66 4.20 5.66 7.05
CA ILE A 66 5.24 6.55 7.54
C ILE A 66 6.14 5.73 8.45
N ASP A 67 7.40 5.63 8.07
CA ASP A 67 8.38 4.81 8.77
C ASP A 67 9.59 5.65 9.18
N THR A 68 10.23 5.24 10.26
CA THR A 68 11.49 5.83 10.72
C THR A 68 12.55 4.74 10.74
N GLU A 69 13.64 4.96 10.02
CA GLU A 69 14.75 4.01 9.91
C GLU A 69 16.06 4.66 10.33
N THR A 70 16.85 3.94 11.14
CA THR A 70 18.21 4.33 11.51
C THR A 70 19.21 3.52 10.69
N LEU A 71 20.11 4.20 10.00
CA LEU A 71 21.18 3.64 9.19
C LEU A 71 22.53 3.97 9.79
N PHE A 72 23.45 3.01 9.78
CA PHE A 72 24.82 3.16 10.27
C PHE A 72 25.77 3.25 9.08
N GLY A 73 26.71 4.18 9.11
CA GLY A 73 27.67 4.36 8.04
C GLY A 73 28.64 5.52 8.31
N PRO A 74 29.27 6.09 7.29
CA PRO A 74 29.37 5.61 5.91
C PRO A 74 29.99 4.19 5.80
N GLY A 75 29.88 3.53 4.65
CA GLY A 75 30.60 2.28 4.34
C GLY A 75 29.83 0.98 4.65
N ASP A 76 28.53 1.11 4.90
CA ASP A 76 27.53 0.04 4.74
C ASP A 76 27.02 0.06 3.28
N MET A 77 26.48 -1.06 2.78
CA MET A 77 25.83 -1.12 1.47
C MET A 77 24.63 -0.17 1.38
N ARG A 78 23.99 0.13 2.52
CA ARG A 78 22.80 0.99 2.61
C ARG A 78 23.09 2.43 2.97
N PHE A 79 24.34 2.76 3.36
CA PHE A 79 24.76 4.13 3.63
C PHE A 79 26.19 4.36 3.12
N GLN A 80 26.28 5.06 1.99
CA GLN A 80 27.54 5.43 1.36
C GLN A 80 27.65 6.95 1.15
N ILE A 81 28.87 7.49 1.27
CA ILE A 81 29.18 8.84 0.79
C ILE A 81 29.78 8.70 -0.61
N ARG A 82 29.16 9.34 -1.60
CA ARG A 82 29.65 9.36 -2.97
C ARG A 82 30.84 10.33 -3.11
N PRO A 83 31.67 10.21 -4.17
CA PRO A 83 32.80 11.11 -4.39
C PRO A 83 32.44 12.61 -4.46
N ASN A 84 31.20 12.93 -4.85
CA ASN A 84 30.68 14.31 -4.86
C ASN A 84 30.19 14.80 -3.48
N GLY A 85 30.44 14.05 -2.41
CA GLY A 85 30.02 14.36 -1.04
C GLY A 85 28.55 14.07 -0.72
N THR A 86 27.72 13.71 -1.70
CA THR A 86 26.31 13.35 -1.47
C THR A 86 26.21 12.01 -0.76
N CYS A 87 25.36 11.90 0.25
CA CYS A 87 25.15 10.62 0.92
C CYS A 87 24.01 9.87 0.25
N TRP A 88 24.23 8.59 -0.03
CA TRP A 88 23.28 7.68 -0.61
C TRP A 88 22.79 6.73 0.46
N LEU A 89 21.50 6.84 0.79
CA LEU A 89 20.82 6.06 1.82
C LEU A 89 19.81 5.14 1.14
N VAL A 90 19.93 3.84 1.31
CA VAL A 90 18.99 2.84 0.78
C VAL A 90 18.05 2.43 1.90
N LEU A 91 16.78 2.79 1.79
CA LEU A 91 15.76 2.53 2.81
C LEU A 91 15.15 1.14 2.65
N SER A 92 14.57 0.60 3.73
CA SER A 92 14.08 -0.79 3.76
C SER A 92 12.81 -0.98 2.95
N ARG A 93 12.00 0.08 2.79
CA ARG A 93 10.66 0.00 2.20
C ARG A 93 10.55 0.87 0.95
N PRO A 94 10.62 0.30 -0.26
CA PRO A 94 10.23 0.98 -1.48
C PRO A 94 8.70 0.91 -1.68
N PRO A 95 8.14 1.76 -2.54
CA PRO A 95 8.71 2.99 -3.07
C PRO A 95 8.76 4.09 -2.00
N VAL A 96 9.85 4.85 -1.94
CA VAL A 96 9.93 6.07 -1.13
C VAL A 96 9.23 7.20 -1.90
N VAL A 97 8.20 7.78 -1.31
CA VAL A 97 7.40 8.86 -1.88
C VAL A 97 7.98 10.21 -1.51
N SER A 98 8.25 10.42 -0.21
CA SER A 98 8.81 11.67 0.30
C SER A 98 9.59 11.43 1.59
N VAL A 99 10.49 12.37 1.92
CA VAL A 99 11.19 12.40 3.20
C VAL A 99 10.58 13.51 4.03
N LEU A 100 10.17 13.17 5.25
CA LEU A 100 9.47 14.09 6.15
C LEU A 100 10.46 14.82 7.05
N SER A 101 11.44 14.10 7.58
CA SER A 101 12.50 14.65 8.42
C SER A 101 13.68 13.69 8.49
N GLY A 102 14.83 14.20 8.94
CA GLY A 102 15.93 13.34 9.33
C GLY A 102 16.72 13.93 10.48
N GLN A 103 17.63 13.14 11.02
CA GLN A 103 18.59 13.57 12.02
C GLN A 103 19.82 12.68 11.96
N TYR A 104 20.94 13.16 12.46
CA TYR A 104 22.18 12.39 12.50
C TYR A 104 22.88 12.52 13.85
N SER A 105 23.69 11.53 14.19
CA SER A 105 24.52 11.49 15.40
C SER A 105 25.86 10.85 15.07
N ALA A 106 26.91 11.19 15.81
CA ALA A 106 28.13 10.41 15.78
C ALA A 106 27.86 9.02 16.40
N SER A 107 28.31 7.95 15.75
CA SER A 107 28.12 6.56 16.23
C SER A 107 28.85 6.28 17.56
N ALA A 108 29.83 7.12 17.92
CA ALA A 108 30.55 7.01 19.18
C ALA A 108 29.79 7.62 20.39
N SER A 109 28.67 8.33 20.16
CA SER A 109 27.89 8.95 21.23
C SER A 109 26.91 7.95 21.84
N PHE A 110 27.10 7.64 23.13
CA PHE A 110 26.20 6.78 23.90
C PHE A 110 25.75 7.50 25.18
N PRO A 111 24.49 7.99 25.27
CA PRO A 111 23.42 7.88 24.28
C PRO A 111 23.64 8.74 23.02
N PRO A 112 22.96 8.45 21.89
CA PRO A 112 23.05 9.26 20.68
C PRO A 112 22.62 10.71 20.92
N ALA A 113 23.41 11.65 20.42
CA ALA A 113 23.12 13.09 20.46
C ALA A 113 22.66 13.54 19.06
N TRP A 114 21.34 13.56 18.86
CA TRP A 114 20.75 13.81 17.54
C TRP A 114 20.81 15.29 17.14
N THR A 115 21.35 15.54 15.95
CA THR A 115 21.30 16.83 15.28
C THR A 115 20.22 16.79 14.20
N PRO A 116 19.19 17.65 14.26
CA PRO A 116 18.08 17.61 13.31
C PRO A 116 18.50 18.07 11.91
N LEU A 117 17.88 17.49 10.90
CA LEU A 117 18.03 17.82 9.48
C LEU A 117 16.67 18.17 8.88
N ASP A 118 16.65 19.30 8.18
CA ASP A 118 15.48 19.74 7.44
C ASP A 118 15.20 18.83 6.22
N ALA A 119 13.92 18.65 5.88
CA ALA A 119 13.49 17.86 4.74
C ALA A 119 14.11 18.33 3.41
N SER A 120 14.42 19.63 3.27
CA SER A 120 15.09 20.20 2.09
C SER A 120 16.51 19.67 1.88
N LYS A 121 17.10 18.98 2.87
CA LYS A 121 18.41 18.32 2.75
C LYS A 121 18.32 16.94 2.13
N PHE A 122 17.11 16.47 1.82
CA PHE A 122 16.89 15.16 1.23
C PHE A 122 16.27 15.27 -0.16
N LYS A 123 16.62 14.32 -1.02
CA LYS A 123 16.01 14.16 -2.34
C LYS A 123 15.83 12.67 -2.63
N VAL A 124 14.63 12.25 -3.00
CA VAL A 124 14.38 10.87 -3.42
C VAL A 124 15.19 10.57 -4.69
N TYR A 125 15.95 9.48 -4.67
CA TYR A 125 16.75 9.03 -5.81
C TYR A 125 15.87 8.22 -6.76
N LYS A 126 15.82 8.64 -8.03
CA LYS A 126 14.91 8.08 -9.05
C LYS A 126 13.45 8.12 -8.54
N PRO A 127 12.89 9.32 -8.31
CA PRO A 127 11.50 9.43 -7.91
C PRO A 127 10.61 8.79 -8.98
N ILE A 128 9.42 8.37 -8.56
CA ILE A 128 8.50 7.70 -9.47
C ILE A 128 7.98 8.73 -10.46
N MET A 129 7.90 8.31 -11.73
CA MET A 129 7.18 9.08 -12.73
C MET A 129 5.69 8.85 -12.50
N GLY A 130 5.05 9.78 -11.79
CA GLY A 130 3.61 9.72 -11.57
C GLY A 130 2.84 9.93 -12.87
N LEU A 131 1.62 9.39 -12.91
CA LEU A 131 0.68 9.66 -14.00
C LEU A 131 0.29 11.15 -13.95
N TYR A 132 0.11 11.79 -15.10
CA TYR A 132 -0.31 13.21 -15.19
C TYR A 132 0.56 14.22 -14.42
N GLY A 133 1.86 13.96 -14.25
CA GLY A 133 2.77 14.88 -13.55
C GLY A 133 2.64 14.86 -12.03
N THR A 134 2.02 13.82 -11.46
CA THR A 134 1.92 13.61 -10.01
C THR A 134 3.24 13.19 -9.37
N SER A 135 3.37 13.47 -8.07
CA SER A 135 4.57 13.15 -7.27
C SER A 135 4.52 11.79 -6.58
N VAL A 136 3.47 11.02 -6.84
CA VAL A 136 3.15 9.76 -6.14
C VAL A 136 3.03 8.64 -7.18
N PRO A 137 3.40 7.39 -6.84
CA PRO A 137 3.27 6.28 -7.78
C PRO A 137 1.82 6.09 -8.23
N GLY A 138 1.57 6.40 -9.51
CA GLY A 138 0.27 6.27 -10.15
C GLY A 138 0.15 4.92 -10.84
N THR A 139 -0.23 3.88 -10.09
CA THR A 139 -0.41 2.48 -10.57
C THR A 139 0.83 1.78 -11.12
N THR A 140 1.99 2.45 -11.12
CA THR A 140 3.27 1.89 -11.57
C THR A 140 3.88 0.95 -10.53
N ASP A 141 4.57 -0.06 -11.03
CA ASP A 141 5.31 -1.07 -10.27
C ASP A 141 6.75 -0.68 -9.91
N THR A 142 7.17 0.52 -10.30
CA THR A 142 8.52 1.03 -10.09
C THR A 142 8.53 2.10 -9.02
N GLY A 143 9.66 2.23 -8.32
CA GLY A 143 9.95 3.41 -7.53
C GLY A 143 11.29 3.43 -6.82
N GLY A 144 11.70 4.65 -6.44
CA GLY A 144 12.98 4.88 -5.78
C GLY A 144 12.99 4.27 -4.37
N GLN A 145 13.98 3.45 -4.07
CA GLN A 145 14.22 2.93 -2.72
C GLN A 145 15.19 3.82 -1.92
N ALA A 146 15.96 4.64 -2.63
CA ALA A 146 17.04 5.40 -2.04
C ALA A 146 16.74 6.88 -1.92
N VAL A 147 17.39 7.50 -0.94
CA VAL A 147 17.37 8.94 -0.69
C VAL A 147 18.80 9.46 -0.80
N LEU A 148 18.93 10.62 -1.41
CA LEU A 148 20.15 11.41 -1.43
C LEU A 148 20.08 12.46 -0.33
N MET A 149 21.08 12.51 0.54
CA MET A 149 21.28 13.61 1.49
C MET A 149 22.29 14.59 0.93
N ALA A 150 22.02 15.89 1.11
CA ALA A 150 22.86 16.98 0.64
C ALA A 150 24.34 16.83 1.08
N PRO A 151 25.29 17.24 0.24
CA PRO A 151 26.70 17.14 0.57
C PRO A 151 27.09 18.00 1.77
N GLY A 152 28.08 17.55 2.53
CA GLY A 152 28.63 18.27 3.69
C GLY A 152 27.80 18.20 4.97
N VAL A 153 26.63 17.53 4.94
CA VAL A 153 25.77 17.34 6.13
C VAL A 153 26.38 16.32 7.08
N VAL A 154 26.85 15.19 6.53
CA VAL A 154 27.59 14.17 7.27
C VAL A 154 28.93 13.92 6.59
N SER A 155 29.95 13.70 7.40
CA SER A 155 31.31 13.42 6.97
C SER A 155 31.95 12.46 7.96
N GLY A 156 32.81 11.57 7.50
CA GLY A 156 33.55 10.68 8.39
C GLY A 156 34.05 9.41 7.70
N SER A 157 34.81 8.63 8.46
CA SER A 157 35.29 7.30 8.05
C SER A 157 34.20 6.24 8.22
N ARG A 158 34.49 5.00 7.85
CA ARG A 158 33.53 3.90 7.89
C ARG A 158 32.92 3.70 9.29
N GLY A 159 31.59 3.71 9.39
CA GLY A 159 30.84 3.47 10.63
C GLY A 159 30.94 4.57 11.69
N SER A 160 31.22 5.81 11.30
CA SER A 160 31.39 6.93 12.22
C SER A 160 30.11 7.73 12.50
N VAL A 161 29.06 7.56 11.70
CA VAL A 161 27.82 8.34 11.73
C VAL A 161 26.59 7.44 11.66
N GLU A 162 25.57 7.79 12.42
CA GLU A 162 24.23 7.23 12.32
C GLU A 162 23.29 8.29 11.78
N VAL A 163 22.42 7.90 10.86
CA VAL A 163 21.38 8.76 10.30
C VAL A 163 20.04 8.10 10.56
N GLN A 164 19.13 8.84 11.19
CA GLN A 164 17.74 8.46 11.28
C GLN A 164 16.92 9.28 10.29
N VAL A 165 16.13 8.60 9.45
CA VAL A 165 15.26 9.22 8.45
C VAL A 165 13.83 8.81 8.71
N THR A 166 12.93 9.78 8.81
CA THR A 166 11.49 9.57 8.79
C THR A 166 10.97 9.88 7.39
N TYR A 167 10.36 8.89 6.76
CA TYR A 167 9.96 8.96 5.37
C TYR A 167 8.58 8.33 5.16
N MET A 168 7.98 8.69 4.04
CA MET A 168 6.74 8.10 3.57
C MET A 168 7.06 7.17 2.40
N ASN A 169 6.52 5.97 2.44
CA ASN A 169 6.68 4.96 1.40
C ASN A 169 5.35 4.29 1.05
N GLY A 170 5.34 3.49 0.00
CA GLY A 170 4.16 2.73 -0.44
C GLY A 170 3.24 3.50 -1.39
N TRP A 171 2.07 2.94 -1.64
CA TRP A 171 1.05 3.48 -2.52
C TRP A 171 -0.15 3.97 -1.71
N PRO A 172 -0.56 5.25 -1.82
CA PRO A 172 -1.75 5.75 -1.15
C PRO A 172 -2.99 4.91 -1.44
N HIS A 173 -3.71 4.59 -0.38
CA HIS A 173 -4.79 3.62 -0.42
C HIS A 173 -5.79 3.97 0.67
N THR A 174 -7.06 4.06 0.32
CA THR A 174 -8.13 4.44 1.23
C THR A 174 -9.49 3.97 0.71
N GLN A 175 -10.52 4.05 1.56
CA GLN A 175 -11.91 3.91 1.15
C GLN A 175 -12.70 5.16 1.50
N LEU A 176 -13.77 5.41 0.75
CA LEU A 176 -14.71 6.48 1.04
C LEU A 176 -15.46 6.22 2.35
N MET A 177 -15.43 7.16 3.28
CA MET A 177 -16.21 7.09 4.53
C MET A 177 -17.64 7.64 4.38
N ALA A 178 -17.91 8.36 3.30
CA ALA A 178 -19.22 8.84 2.92
C ALA A 178 -19.41 8.67 1.41
N ALA A 179 -20.66 8.61 0.93
CA ALA A 179 -20.91 8.61 -0.50
C ALA A 179 -20.39 9.93 -1.11
N ALA A 180 -19.70 9.81 -2.25
CA ALA A 180 -19.26 10.94 -3.05
C ALA A 180 -20.19 11.09 -4.25
N ASN A 181 -20.67 12.30 -4.52
CA ASN A 181 -21.65 12.57 -5.56
C ASN A 181 -20.97 13.16 -6.80
N VAL A 182 -21.66 13.10 -7.94
CA VAL A 182 -21.26 13.82 -9.15
C VAL A 182 -21.13 15.31 -8.82
N GLY A 183 -20.02 15.92 -9.22
CA GLY A 183 -19.74 17.33 -8.94
C GLY A 183 -18.93 17.57 -7.66
N ASP A 184 -18.78 16.59 -6.77
CA ASP A 184 -18.03 16.77 -5.54
C ASP A 184 -16.53 17.02 -5.85
N THR A 185 -15.97 18.06 -5.23
CA THR A 185 -14.53 18.35 -5.26
C THR A 185 -13.84 18.01 -3.94
N THR A 186 -14.59 17.51 -2.97
CA THR A 186 -14.08 17.11 -1.65
C THR A 186 -14.70 15.78 -1.24
N ILE A 187 -13.88 14.83 -0.82
CA ILE A 187 -14.33 13.50 -0.41
C ILE A 187 -13.80 13.13 0.97
N GLN A 188 -14.62 12.43 1.76
CA GLN A 188 -14.25 11.93 3.09
C GLN A 188 -13.71 10.52 2.97
N ILE A 189 -12.55 10.27 3.57
CA ILE A 189 -11.80 9.03 3.41
C ILE A 189 -11.22 8.52 4.73
N ASP A 190 -10.91 7.23 4.80
CA ASP A 190 -10.45 6.59 6.04
C ASP A 190 -8.94 6.74 6.32
N ASP A 191 -8.13 7.06 5.32
CA ASP A 191 -6.69 7.27 5.48
C ASP A 191 -6.09 8.26 4.48
N VAL A 192 -5.65 9.42 4.97
CA VAL A 192 -5.03 10.46 4.15
C VAL A 192 -3.55 10.22 3.82
N THR A 193 -2.95 9.13 4.32
CA THR A 193 -1.51 8.87 4.17
C THR A 193 -1.06 8.90 2.71
N GLY A 194 -0.20 9.85 2.38
CA GLY A 194 0.44 10.00 1.07
C GLY A 194 -0.43 10.51 -0.07
N TRP A 195 -1.67 10.94 0.21
CA TRP A 195 -2.55 11.45 -0.83
C TRP A 195 -2.20 12.85 -1.38
N LEU A 196 -1.36 13.63 -0.69
CA LEU A 196 -1.02 14.99 -1.16
C LEU A 196 -0.28 14.95 -2.50
N GLY A 197 -0.89 15.51 -3.55
CA GLY A 197 -0.34 15.50 -4.90
C GLY A 197 -0.47 14.15 -5.62
N ALA A 198 -1.19 13.19 -5.06
CA ALA A 198 -1.41 11.88 -5.65
C ALA A 198 -2.50 11.89 -6.72
N CYS A 199 -2.38 10.98 -7.70
CA CYS A 199 -3.48 10.61 -8.59
C CYS A 199 -3.79 9.14 -8.38
N GLY A 200 -5.02 8.85 -7.95
CA GLY A 200 -5.51 7.49 -7.77
C GLY A 200 -6.67 7.19 -8.70
N THR A 201 -7.12 5.94 -8.65
CA THR A 201 -8.35 5.48 -9.30
C THR A 201 -9.38 5.18 -8.22
N ILE A 202 -10.56 5.77 -8.33
CA ILE A 202 -11.74 5.40 -7.56
C ILE A 202 -12.32 4.17 -8.24
N ARG A 203 -12.32 3.04 -7.53
CA ARG A 203 -12.68 1.72 -8.06
C ARG A 203 -14.02 1.29 -7.51
N ASP A 204 -15.03 1.44 -8.34
CA ASP A 204 -16.34 0.82 -8.19
C ASP A 204 -16.59 -0.19 -9.32
N SER A 205 -17.81 -0.71 -9.41
CA SER A 205 -18.22 -1.66 -10.46
C SER A 205 -18.85 -0.98 -11.70
N VAL A 206 -19.06 0.35 -11.69
CA VAL A 206 -19.91 1.03 -12.69
C VAL A 206 -19.28 2.29 -13.28
N GLY A 207 -18.67 3.15 -12.47
CA GLY A 207 -18.24 4.50 -12.83
C GLY A 207 -16.78 4.81 -12.49
N GLN A 208 -15.87 3.85 -12.66
CA GLN A 208 -14.46 4.03 -12.32
C GLN A 208 -13.87 5.30 -12.96
N GLU A 209 -13.21 6.10 -12.15
CA GLU A 209 -12.57 7.34 -12.62
C GLU A 209 -11.27 7.62 -11.88
N ALA A 210 -10.38 8.39 -12.51
CA ALA A 210 -9.14 8.85 -11.90
C ALA A 210 -9.36 10.23 -11.27
N ALA A 211 -8.81 10.44 -10.08
CA ALA A 211 -8.89 11.71 -9.39
C ALA A 211 -7.51 12.14 -8.88
N VAL A 212 -7.17 13.41 -9.12
CA VAL A 212 -5.95 14.06 -8.62
C VAL A 212 -6.27 14.82 -7.36
N VAL A 213 -5.47 14.64 -6.31
CA VAL A 213 -5.63 15.28 -5.01
C VAL A 213 -4.70 16.48 -4.91
N THR A 214 -5.26 17.66 -4.62
CA THR A 214 -4.53 18.93 -4.50
C THR A 214 -4.29 19.35 -3.06
N ALA A 215 -5.16 18.93 -2.14
CA ALA A 215 -5.01 19.21 -0.72
C ALA A 215 -5.54 18.06 0.13
N VAL A 216 -4.97 17.95 1.33
CA VAL A 216 -5.30 16.94 2.33
C VAL A 216 -5.60 17.64 3.64
N SER A 217 -6.74 17.31 4.26
CA SER A 217 -7.13 17.81 5.58
C SER A 217 -7.39 16.62 6.52
N PRO A 218 -6.43 16.25 7.39
CA PRO A 218 -6.64 15.17 8.36
C PRO A 218 -7.73 15.58 9.38
N THR A 219 -8.48 14.59 9.90
CA THR A 219 -9.47 14.83 10.97
C THR A 219 -8.80 15.34 12.25
N VAL A 220 -7.59 14.83 12.54
CA VAL A 220 -6.75 15.31 13.64
C VAL A 220 -5.73 16.28 13.06
N THR A 221 -5.83 17.56 13.43
CA THR A 221 -4.92 18.62 12.93
C THR A 221 -3.46 18.25 13.18
N GLY A 222 -2.64 18.35 12.13
CA GLY A 222 -1.22 18.01 12.16
C GLY A 222 -0.90 16.53 11.97
N SER A 223 -1.89 15.64 11.89
CA SER A 223 -1.66 14.24 11.51
C SER A 223 -1.31 14.12 10.03
N LEU A 224 -0.42 13.19 9.69
CA LEU A 224 -0.08 12.85 8.31
C LEU A 224 -0.75 11.55 7.84
N SER A 225 -1.54 10.92 8.71
CA SER A 225 -2.23 9.64 8.49
C SER A 225 -3.58 9.58 9.21
N GLY A 226 -4.39 8.60 8.84
CA GLY A 226 -5.73 8.36 9.40
C GLY A 226 -6.83 9.13 8.67
N PRO A 227 -8.07 9.10 9.21
CA PRO A 227 -9.24 9.62 8.51
C PRO A 227 -9.15 11.12 8.22
N GLY A 228 -9.73 11.55 7.11
CA GLY A 228 -9.75 12.96 6.75
C GLY A 228 -10.47 13.24 5.43
N THR A 229 -10.25 14.44 4.92
CA THR A 229 -10.84 14.94 3.68
C THR A 229 -9.77 15.15 2.62
N LEU A 230 -10.03 14.70 1.41
CA LEU A 230 -9.23 15.02 0.23
C LEU A 230 -9.93 16.10 -0.59
N THR A 231 -9.17 17.07 -1.09
CA THR A 231 -9.63 18.03 -2.11
C THR A 231 -9.11 17.60 -3.47
N LEU A 232 -10.02 17.51 -4.44
CA LEU A 232 -9.74 17.04 -5.79
C LEU A 232 -9.45 18.22 -6.73
N ALA A 233 -8.63 17.98 -7.74
CA ALA A 233 -8.29 18.98 -8.77
C ALA A 233 -9.47 19.27 -9.71
N ALA A 234 -10.37 18.31 -9.89
CA ALA A 234 -11.55 18.39 -10.72
C ALA A 234 -12.74 17.74 -9.99
N PRO A 235 -13.98 18.18 -10.26
CA PRO A 235 -15.18 17.54 -9.70
C PRO A 235 -15.32 16.10 -10.23
N LEU A 236 -15.87 15.21 -9.40
CA LEU A 236 -16.17 13.83 -9.80
C LEU A 236 -17.19 13.78 -10.94
N ALA A 237 -16.95 12.90 -11.91
CA ALA A 237 -17.86 12.65 -13.02
C ALA A 237 -18.97 11.65 -12.63
N ASN A 238 -18.68 10.73 -11.71
CA ASN A 238 -19.60 9.68 -11.26
C ASN A 238 -19.86 9.78 -9.76
N ALA A 239 -21.01 9.26 -9.33
CA ALA A 239 -21.30 9.08 -7.90
C ALA A 239 -20.75 7.74 -7.43
N HIS A 240 -20.16 7.72 -6.24
CA HIS A 240 -19.52 6.56 -5.63
C HIS A 240 -20.11 6.30 -4.24
N PRO A 241 -20.58 5.09 -3.93
CA PRO A 241 -21.11 4.77 -2.61
C PRO A 241 -20.00 4.78 -1.53
N VAL A 242 -20.43 4.85 -0.27
CA VAL A 242 -19.55 4.63 0.89
C VAL A 242 -18.88 3.25 0.79
N GLY A 243 -17.61 3.16 1.21
CA GLY A 243 -16.80 1.93 1.12
C GLY A 243 -16.19 1.68 -0.27
N THR A 244 -16.43 2.56 -1.24
CA THR A 244 -15.71 2.51 -2.53
C THR A 244 -14.22 2.77 -2.30
N LEU A 245 -13.38 1.98 -2.97
CA LEU A 245 -11.94 2.08 -2.84
C LEU A 245 -11.40 3.25 -3.66
N PHE A 246 -10.53 4.06 -3.07
CA PHE A 246 -9.71 5.03 -3.79
C PHE A 246 -8.25 4.63 -3.60
N THR A 247 -7.55 4.31 -4.68
CA THR A 247 -6.24 3.65 -4.56
C THR A 247 -5.29 4.05 -5.67
N THR A 248 -3.99 4.14 -5.35
CA THR A 248 -2.91 4.21 -6.34
C THR A 248 -2.16 2.87 -6.47
N ILE A 249 -2.55 1.85 -5.69
CA ILE A 249 -1.97 0.50 -5.74
C ILE A 249 -2.03 -0.04 -7.17
N PRO A 250 -0.94 -0.66 -7.68
CA PRO A 250 -0.90 -1.20 -9.04
C PRO A 250 -1.96 -2.29 -9.29
N GLU A 251 -2.48 -2.33 -10.51
CA GLU A 251 -3.48 -3.33 -10.93
C GLU A 251 -3.03 -4.77 -10.69
N SER A 252 -1.73 -5.05 -10.85
CA SER A 252 -1.17 -6.38 -10.59
C SER A 252 -1.37 -6.85 -9.15
N VAL A 253 -1.33 -5.92 -8.19
CA VAL A 253 -1.53 -6.19 -6.76
C VAL A 253 -3.01 -6.43 -6.48
N VAL A 254 -3.88 -5.60 -7.05
CA VAL A 254 -5.34 -5.78 -6.98
C VAL A 254 -5.74 -7.15 -7.54
N SER A 255 -5.23 -7.49 -8.73
CA SER A 255 -5.45 -8.79 -9.36
C SER A 255 -4.92 -9.95 -8.52
N ALA A 256 -3.73 -9.83 -7.92
CA ALA A 256 -3.18 -10.85 -7.04
C ALA A 256 -4.03 -11.03 -5.77
N ALA A 257 -4.50 -9.95 -5.16
CA ALA A 257 -5.40 -10.01 -4.02
C ALA A 257 -6.72 -10.73 -4.39
N ILE A 258 -7.27 -10.52 -5.58
CA ILE A 258 -8.45 -11.26 -6.06
C ILE A 258 -8.13 -12.77 -6.15
N LEU A 259 -6.96 -13.14 -6.69
CA LEU A 259 -6.55 -14.54 -6.81
C LEU A 259 -6.34 -15.21 -5.43
N TYR A 260 -5.76 -14.51 -4.46
CA TYR A 260 -5.67 -14.97 -3.07
C TYR A 260 -7.05 -15.11 -2.42
N ALA A 261 -7.97 -14.18 -2.66
CA ALA A 261 -9.33 -14.31 -2.17
C ALA A 261 -10.04 -15.54 -2.76
N VAL A 262 -9.81 -15.82 -4.04
CA VAL A 262 -10.33 -17.01 -4.73
C VAL A 262 -9.76 -18.29 -4.13
N SER A 263 -8.45 -18.35 -3.86
CA SER A 263 -7.83 -19.53 -3.24
C SER A 263 -8.39 -19.77 -1.83
N GLU A 264 -8.55 -18.72 -1.03
CA GLU A 264 -9.20 -18.77 0.29
C GLU A 264 -10.63 -19.30 0.24
N ALA A 265 -11.44 -18.83 -0.73
CA ALA A 265 -12.80 -19.30 -0.92
C ALA A 265 -12.85 -20.79 -1.30
N LEU A 266 -11.91 -21.28 -2.11
CA LEU A 266 -11.81 -22.69 -2.51
C LEU A 266 -11.38 -23.60 -1.36
N VAL A 267 -10.44 -23.19 -0.51
CA VAL A 267 -10.05 -23.94 0.70
C VAL A 267 -11.27 -24.18 1.58
N ARG A 268 -12.12 -23.15 1.76
CA ARG A 268 -13.35 -23.28 2.55
C ARG A 268 -14.35 -24.23 1.89
N GLY A 269 -14.53 -24.16 0.58
CA GLY A 269 -15.36 -25.10 -0.17
C GLY A 269 -14.93 -26.55 0.02
N ALA A 270 -13.62 -26.82 0.06
CA ALA A 270 -13.09 -28.15 0.36
C ALA A 270 -13.38 -28.60 1.80
N THR A 271 -13.31 -27.70 2.79
CA THR A 271 -13.65 -28.03 4.19
C THR A 271 -15.16 -28.14 4.47
N ALA A 272 -16.01 -27.51 3.65
CA ALA A 272 -17.47 -27.64 3.72
C ALA A 272 -17.96 -29.00 3.18
N VAL A 273 -17.12 -29.71 2.41
CA VAL A 273 -17.33 -31.11 2.05
C VAL A 273 -16.65 -31.97 3.12
N SER A 274 -17.40 -32.37 4.14
CA SER A 274 -17.02 -33.58 4.89
C SER A 274 -17.07 -34.75 3.91
N ALA A 275 -15.92 -35.23 3.44
CA ALA A 275 -15.89 -36.41 2.57
C ALA A 275 -16.01 -37.68 3.43
N PRO A 276 -17.11 -38.45 3.37
CA PRO A 276 -16.97 -39.89 3.53
C PRO A 276 -16.15 -40.38 2.32
N GLY A 277 -15.04 -41.08 2.59
CA GLY A 277 -14.10 -41.52 1.57
C GLY A 277 -14.81 -42.13 0.34
N GLY A 278 -14.63 -41.48 -0.81
CA GLY A 278 -15.24 -41.89 -2.07
C GLY A 278 -14.33 -41.48 -3.22
N SER A 279 -13.55 -42.44 -3.69
CA SER A 279 -12.74 -42.36 -4.90
C SER A 279 -13.63 -42.13 -6.13
N GLY A 280 -13.40 -41.04 -6.86
CA GLY A 280 -14.03 -40.77 -8.15
C GLY A 280 -13.48 -39.51 -8.80
N SER A 281 -12.62 -39.68 -9.82
CA SER A 281 -12.11 -38.59 -10.65
C SER A 281 -13.21 -38.01 -11.55
N SER A 282 -13.25 -36.69 -11.72
CA SER A 282 -13.86 -36.06 -12.90
C SER A 282 -12.94 -34.96 -13.43
N GLY A 283 -12.48 -35.15 -14.67
CA GLY A 283 -11.65 -34.20 -15.40
C GLY A 283 -12.51 -33.10 -16.00
N GLY A 284 -12.23 -31.88 -15.57
CA GLY A 284 -12.57 -30.60 -16.18
C GLY A 284 -11.62 -29.60 -15.55
N GLY A 285 -10.86 -28.84 -16.34
CA GLY A 285 -9.65 -28.10 -15.92
C GLY A 285 -9.86 -27.01 -14.87
N SER A 286 -10.22 -27.40 -13.65
CA SER A 286 -10.20 -26.53 -12.48
C SER A 286 -8.75 -26.24 -12.14
N LYS A 287 -8.38 -24.96 -12.14
CA LYS A 287 -7.10 -24.56 -11.58
C LYS A 287 -7.06 -25.00 -10.12
N SER A 288 -5.98 -25.68 -9.71
CA SER A 288 -5.80 -26.05 -8.31
C SER A 288 -5.60 -24.79 -7.46
N ILE A 289 -5.83 -24.89 -6.15
CA ILE A 289 -5.54 -23.83 -5.17
C ILE A 289 -4.10 -23.32 -5.36
N ASP A 290 -3.14 -24.24 -5.55
CA ASP A 290 -1.73 -23.93 -5.80
C ASP A 290 -1.53 -23.08 -7.06
N GLN A 291 -2.29 -23.33 -8.13
CA GLN A 291 -2.16 -22.55 -9.36
C GLN A 291 -2.63 -21.10 -9.18
N TYR A 292 -3.70 -20.86 -8.42
CA TYR A 292 -4.14 -19.49 -8.10
C TYR A 292 -3.12 -18.75 -7.25
N THR A 293 -2.58 -19.42 -6.23
CA THR A 293 -1.53 -18.86 -5.37
C THR A 293 -0.28 -18.54 -6.17
N SER A 294 0.26 -19.47 -6.96
CA SER A 294 1.45 -19.21 -7.78
C SER A 294 1.24 -18.11 -8.83
N GLU A 295 0.04 -18.02 -9.43
CA GLU A 295 -0.28 -16.93 -10.35
C GLU A 295 -0.36 -15.57 -9.63
N ALA A 296 -0.91 -15.54 -8.41
CA ALA A 296 -0.93 -14.34 -7.58
C ALA A 296 0.49 -13.88 -7.26
N GLU A 297 1.33 -14.79 -6.77
CA GLU A 297 2.74 -14.55 -6.46
C GLU A 297 3.52 -13.99 -7.65
N LEU A 298 3.36 -14.59 -8.83
CA LEU A 298 4.04 -14.14 -10.05
C LEU A 298 3.70 -12.68 -10.39
N LYS A 299 2.44 -12.24 -10.18
CA LYS A 299 2.01 -10.87 -10.45
C LYS A 299 2.64 -9.86 -9.50
N ILE A 300 2.96 -10.26 -8.27
CA ILE A 300 3.49 -9.37 -7.24
C ILE A 300 4.98 -9.59 -6.91
N HIS A 301 5.63 -10.55 -7.55
CA HIS A 301 7.04 -10.90 -7.31
C HIS A 301 7.97 -9.69 -7.41
N ARG A 302 7.73 -8.80 -8.38
CA ARG A 302 8.51 -7.57 -8.60
C ARG A 302 8.49 -6.56 -7.45
N PHE A 303 7.50 -6.64 -6.55
CA PHE A 303 7.40 -5.75 -5.39
C PHE A 303 8.24 -6.22 -4.21
N ARG A 304 8.71 -7.47 -4.25
CA ARG A 304 9.52 -8.04 -3.19
C ARG A 304 10.87 -7.31 -3.14
N PRO A 305 11.28 -6.76 -1.99
CA PRO A 305 12.59 -6.13 -1.87
C PRO A 305 13.71 -7.14 -2.18
N THR A 306 14.55 -6.83 -3.16
CA THR A 306 15.82 -7.54 -3.39
C THR A 306 16.89 -6.83 -2.57
N LEU A 307 17.34 -7.45 -1.47
CA LEU A 307 18.51 -7.01 -0.73
C LEU A 307 19.79 -7.50 -1.40
#